data_AF-A0A8X6IAR7-F1
#
_entry.id   AF-A0A8X6IAR7-F1
#
_cell.length_a   1.000
_cell.length_b   1.000
_cell.length_c   1.000
_cell.angle_alpha   90.00
_cell.angle_beta   90.00
_cell.angle_gamma   90.00
#
_symmetry.space_group_name_H-M   'P 1'
#
loop_
_entity.id
_entity.type
_entity.pdbx_description
1 polymer ?
#
loop_
_entity_poly.entity_id
_entity_poly.type
_entity_poly.pdbx_seq_one_letter_code
_entity_poly.pdbx_strand_id
1 'polypeptide(L)'
;MPKLSTLRKAETSSSQKKLQKNPFKKTKRVLRNICIHVPAVIEQAKDLIDILDIWKCLIIDRITESIVEETSKYVCSVMPNYSRSRDARDTDGKEIKALLNLLYLAFIYH
;
A
#
# COMPACT_ATOMS: atom_id res chain seq x y z
N MET A 1 71.02 0.49 50.24
CA MET A 1 70.01 1.57 50.43
C MET A 1 69.72 2.18 49.06
N PRO A 2 68.58 1.88 48.41
CA PRO A 2 68.33 2.30 47.03
C PRO A 2 67.86 3.77 46.98
N LYS A 3 68.32 4.52 45.97
CA LYS A 3 67.81 5.86 45.64
C LYS A 3 66.79 5.75 44.50
N LEU A 4 65.62 6.37 44.72
CA LEU A 4 64.59 6.62 43.71
C LEU A 4 65.14 7.51 42.60
N SER A 5 65.45 6.94 41.44
CA SER A 5 65.57 7.68 40.18
C SER A 5 65.69 6.73 38.99
N THR A 6 64.57 6.10 38.63
CA THR A 6 64.46 5.42 37.33
C THR A 6 63.10 5.69 36.71
N LEU A 7 62.78 6.97 36.60
CA LEU A 7 61.94 7.45 35.52
C LEU A 7 62.80 7.50 34.25
N ARG A 8 62.76 6.44 33.42
CA ARG A 8 62.99 6.55 31.98
C ARG A 8 62.66 5.25 31.25
N LYS A 9 61.73 5.40 30.30
CA LYS A 9 61.61 4.67 29.03
C LYS A 9 61.34 3.16 29.08
N ALA A 10 60.12 2.80 28.69
CA ALA A 10 59.89 2.11 27.42
C ALA A 10 58.36 2.03 27.25
N GLU A 11 57.77 2.99 26.55
CA GLU A 11 57.36 2.78 25.15
C GLU A 11 56.14 1.85 25.08
N THR A 12 55.00 2.52 25.03
CA THR A 12 53.75 2.12 24.37
C THR A 12 53.98 1.08 23.29
N SER A 13 53.63 -0.18 23.56
CA SER A 13 53.36 -1.14 22.49
C SER A 13 52.07 -0.72 21.80
N SER A 14 52.21 0.19 20.83
CA SER A 14 51.22 0.41 19.78
C SER A 14 51.10 -0.91 19.03
N SER A 15 50.20 -1.77 19.53
CA SER A 15 49.79 -3.00 18.87
C SER A 15 49.12 -2.59 17.55
N GLN A 16 49.90 -2.53 16.47
CA GLN A 16 49.38 -2.30 15.14
C GLN A 16 48.53 -3.51 14.76
N LYS A 17 47.22 -3.43 15.00
CA LYS A 17 46.25 -4.36 14.42
C LYS A 17 46.28 -4.17 12.91
N LYS A 18 47.09 -4.96 12.21
CA LYS A 18 47.00 -5.11 10.76
C LYS A 18 45.59 -5.61 10.43
N LEU A 19 44.78 -4.75 9.83
CA LEU A 19 43.49 -5.12 9.26
C LEU A 19 43.77 -6.12 8.12
N GLN A 20 43.48 -7.40 8.33
CA GLN A 20 43.54 -8.40 7.28
C GLN A 20 42.47 -8.06 6.25
N LYS A 21 42.89 -7.44 5.14
CA LYS A 21 42.00 -7.16 4.00
C LYS A 21 41.78 -8.47 3.27
N ASN A 22 40.67 -9.15 3.56
CA ASN A 22 40.23 -10.26 2.73
C ASN A 22 40.06 -9.76 1.28
N PRO A 23 40.62 -10.43 0.26
CA PRO A 23 40.49 -10.00 -1.12
C PRO A 23 39.01 -9.99 -1.49
N PHE A 24 38.55 -8.87 -2.04
CA PHE A 24 37.16 -8.69 -2.47
C PHE A 24 36.86 -9.70 -3.58
N LYS A 25 36.18 -10.79 -3.25
CA LYS A 25 35.75 -11.79 -4.24
C LYS A 25 34.65 -11.17 -5.08
N LYS A 26 34.94 -10.91 -6.37
CA LYS A 26 33.93 -10.51 -7.36
C LYS A 26 33.02 -11.71 -7.66
N THR A 27 32.02 -11.92 -6.82
CA THR A 27 30.95 -12.88 -7.12
C THR A 27 30.15 -12.33 -8.30
N LYS A 28 30.22 -12.99 -9.45
CA LYS A 28 29.32 -12.69 -10.58
C LYS A 28 27.89 -12.89 -10.06
N ARG A 29 27.05 -11.86 -10.11
CA ARG A 29 25.61 -12.02 -9.87
C ARG A 29 25.09 -12.96 -10.96
N VAL A 30 24.57 -14.12 -10.57
CA VAL A 30 23.86 -15.00 -11.52
C VAL A 30 22.68 -14.19 -12.06
N LEU A 31 22.57 -14.08 -13.38
CA LEU A 31 21.39 -13.51 -14.02
C LEU A 31 20.22 -14.44 -13.71
N ARG A 32 19.30 -13.98 -12.87
CA ARG A 32 18.06 -14.68 -12.54
C ARG A 32 16.92 -13.71 -12.77
N ASN A 33 15.84 -14.19 -13.38
CA ASN A 33 14.64 -13.37 -13.57
C ASN A 33 14.13 -12.92 -12.19
N ILE A 34 14.05 -11.61 -11.99
CA ILE A 34 13.55 -10.99 -10.75
C ILE A 34 12.01 -11.00 -10.72
N CYS A 35 11.36 -11.47 -11.79
CA CYS A 35 9.93 -11.70 -11.83
C CYS A 35 9.56 -12.92 -10.97
N ILE A 36 9.35 -12.68 -9.69
CA ILE A 36 8.85 -13.68 -8.71
C ILE A 36 7.33 -13.88 -8.88
N HIS A 37 6.63 -12.86 -9.39
CA HIS A 37 5.21 -12.90 -9.70
C HIS A 37 4.97 -12.49 -11.15
N VAL A 38 4.25 -13.34 -11.89
CA VAL A 38 3.69 -12.98 -13.20
C VAL A 38 2.52 -12.04 -12.93
N PRO A 39 2.37 -10.91 -13.64
CA PRO A 39 1.16 -10.10 -13.57
C PRO A 39 0.00 -10.92 -14.15
N ALA A 40 -0.67 -11.64 -13.26
CA ALA A 40 -1.82 -12.48 -13.59
C ALA A 40 -3.07 -11.93 -12.90
N VAL A 41 -4.22 -12.34 -13.42
CA VAL A 41 -5.51 -12.06 -12.80
C VAL A 41 -5.50 -12.61 -11.37
N ILE A 42 -6.01 -11.82 -10.43
CA ILE A 42 -6.15 -12.21 -9.01
C ILE A 42 -6.94 -13.51 -8.96
N GLU A 43 -6.57 -14.46 -8.11
CA GLU A 43 -7.22 -15.79 -8.04
C GLU A 43 -8.74 -15.70 -7.95
N GLN A 44 -9.25 -14.74 -7.19
CA GLN A 44 -10.68 -14.45 -7.05
C GLN A 44 -11.35 -14.10 -8.37
N ALA A 45 -10.65 -13.42 -9.28
CA ALA A 45 -11.11 -12.95 -10.58
C ALA A 45 -10.87 -13.98 -11.72
N LYS A 46 -10.14 -15.08 -11.44
CA LYS A 46 -9.58 -15.98 -12.47
C LYS A 46 -10.62 -16.89 -13.11
N ASP A 47 -11.59 -17.37 -12.33
CA ASP A 47 -12.58 -18.35 -12.77
C ASP A 47 -13.93 -17.71 -13.17
N LEU A 48 -14.00 -16.38 -13.16
CA LEU A 48 -15.23 -15.65 -13.47
C LEU A 48 -15.40 -15.47 -14.96
N ILE A 49 -16.54 -15.94 -15.46
CA ILE A 49 -16.95 -15.82 -16.86
C ILE A 49 -18.07 -14.78 -16.99
N ASP A 50 -18.93 -14.68 -15.96
CA ASP A 50 -20.07 -13.78 -16.00
C ASP A 50 -19.67 -12.33 -15.75
N ILE A 51 -20.21 -11.43 -16.57
CA ILE A 51 -19.89 -10.01 -16.57
C ILE A 51 -20.33 -9.36 -15.25
N LEU A 52 -21.49 -9.77 -14.71
CA LEU A 52 -21.98 -9.22 -13.44
C LEU A 52 -21.08 -9.60 -12.28
N ASP A 53 -20.52 -10.80 -12.29
CA ASP A 53 -19.66 -11.24 -11.20
C ASP A 53 -18.26 -10.61 -11.31
N ILE A 54 -17.73 -10.42 -12.52
CA ILE A 54 -16.52 -9.60 -12.75
C ILE A 54 -16.74 -8.17 -12.24
N TRP A 55 -17.93 -7.62 -12.47
CA TRP A 55 -18.27 -6.28 -12.01
C TRP A 55 -18.34 -6.17 -10.48
N LYS A 56 -18.82 -7.20 -9.79
CA LYS A 56 -18.78 -7.27 -8.32
C LYS A 56 -17.35 -7.34 -7.78
N CYS A 57 -16.40 -7.93 -8.51
CA CYS A 57 -14.99 -7.90 -8.14
C CYS A 57 -14.37 -6.50 -8.25
N LEU A 58 -14.83 -5.69 -9.21
CA LEU A 58 -14.41 -4.30 -9.38
C LEU A 58 -15.03 -3.39 -8.31
N ILE A 59 -16.34 -3.51 -8.08
CA ILE A 59 -17.10 -2.71 -7.11
C ILE A 59 -17.32 -3.54 -5.84
N ILE A 60 -16.31 -3.53 -4.97
CA ILE A 60 -16.36 -4.23 -3.69
C ILE A 60 -17.42 -3.59 -2.78
N ASP A 61 -18.22 -4.42 -2.11
CA ASP A 61 -19.28 -3.97 -1.20
C ASP A 61 -18.76 -3.02 -0.12
N ARG A 62 -17.59 -3.30 0.44
CA ARG A 62 -16.91 -2.43 1.42
C ARG A 62 -16.67 -1.01 0.90
N ILE A 63 -16.33 -0.85 -0.38
CA ILE A 63 -16.14 0.48 -0.98
C ILE A 63 -17.50 1.18 -1.09
N THR A 64 -18.52 0.43 -1.52
CA THR A 64 -19.89 0.95 -1.62
C THR A 64 -20.40 1.41 -0.25
N GLU A 65 -20.22 0.61 0.80
CA GLU A 65 -20.60 0.93 2.18
C GLU A 65 -19.89 2.18 2.68
N SER A 66 -18.58 2.30 2.44
CA SER A 66 -17.82 3.49 2.83
C SER A 66 -18.32 4.74 2.11
N ILE A 67 -18.69 4.65 0.83
CA ILE A 67 -19.27 5.78 0.08
C ILE A 67 -20.63 6.14 0.67
N VAL A 68 -21.49 5.16 0.94
CA VAL A 68 -22.81 5.39 1.54
C VAL A 68 -22.68 6.08 2.89
N GLU A 69 -21.77 5.62 3.75
CA GLU A 69 -21.59 6.19 5.08
C GLU A 69 -21.17 7.67 5.03
N GLU A 70 -20.17 7.99 4.21
CA GLU A 70 -19.70 9.38 4.05
C GLU A 70 -20.74 10.27 3.37
N THR A 71 -21.46 9.73 2.39
CA THR A 71 -22.51 10.49 1.69
C THR A 71 -23.68 10.78 2.62
N SER A 72 -24.11 9.80 3.43
CA SER A 72 -25.19 10.00 4.40
C SER A 72 -24.81 11.01 5.49
N LYS A 73 -23.55 11.02 5.96
CA LYS A 73 -23.05 12.09 6.87
C LYS A 73 -23.20 13.47 6.23
N TYR A 74 -22.87 13.60 4.94
CA TYR A 74 -23.03 14.85 4.22
C TYR A 74 -24.51 15.23 4.03
N VAL A 75 -25.36 14.27 3.65
CA VAL A 75 -26.82 14.49 3.50
C VAL A 75 -27.42 15.01 4.81
N CYS A 76 -27.09 14.41 5.95
CA CYS A 76 -27.51 14.88 7.27
C CYS A 76 -27.13 16.36 7.53
N SER A 77 -25.96 16.80 7.06
CA SER A 77 -25.50 18.18 7.24
C SER A 77 -26.26 19.20 6.38
N VAL A 78 -26.73 18.79 5.20
CA VAL A 78 -27.43 19.67 4.26
C VAL A 78 -28.96 19.55 4.35
N MET A 79 -29.48 18.47 4.96
CA MET A 79 -30.90 18.20 5.13
C MET A 79 -31.71 19.38 5.70
N PRO A 80 -31.22 20.16 6.68
CA PRO A 80 -31.96 21.33 7.19
C PRO A 80 -32.25 22.42 6.15
N ASN A 81 -31.49 22.46 5.05
CA ASN A 81 -31.66 23.44 3.98
C ASN A 81 -32.81 23.09 3.03
N TYR A 82 -33.37 21.88 3.13
CA TYR A 82 -34.43 21.41 2.24
C TYR A 82 -35.77 21.36 2.97
N SER A 83 -36.79 21.98 2.38
CA SER A 83 -38.15 21.94 2.96
C SER A 83 -38.88 20.61 2.72
N ARG A 84 -38.43 19.80 1.75
CA ARG A 84 -39.03 18.50 1.42
C ARG A 84 -38.09 17.38 1.82
N SER A 85 -38.61 16.41 2.58
CA SER A 85 -37.86 15.23 3.02
C SER A 85 -37.30 14.37 1.88
N ARG A 86 -37.95 14.39 0.70
CA ARG A 86 -37.49 13.64 -0.47
C ARG A 86 -36.18 14.17 -1.05
N ASP A 87 -35.92 15.47 -0.92
CA ASP A 87 -34.81 16.13 -1.61
C ASP A 87 -33.47 15.91 -0.90
N ALA A 88 -33.50 15.47 0.36
CA ALA A 88 -32.33 15.12 1.17
C ALA A 88 -32.57 13.80 1.93
N ARG A 89 -32.93 12.74 1.20
CA ARG A 89 -33.04 11.39 1.75
C ARG A 89 -31.66 10.73 1.84
N ASP A 90 -31.46 9.92 2.88
CA ASP A 90 -30.28 9.07 2.99
C ASP A 90 -30.10 8.17 1.77
N THR A 91 -28.84 7.91 1.43
CA THR A 91 -28.45 7.13 0.26
C THR A 91 -28.38 5.65 0.59
N ASP A 92 -28.83 4.79 -0.32
CA ASP A 92 -28.71 3.33 -0.20
C ASP A 92 -27.53 2.78 -1.05
N GLY A 93 -26.98 1.63 -0.65
CA GLY A 93 -25.94 0.94 -1.42
C GLY A 93 -26.39 0.55 -2.83
N LYS A 94 -27.69 0.28 -3.02
CA LYS A 94 -28.27 0.06 -4.36
C LYS A 94 -28.23 1.30 -5.23
N GLU A 95 -28.48 2.48 -4.65
CA GLU A 95 -28.47 3.76 -5.36
C GLU A 95 -27.05 4.12 -5.80
N ILE A 96 -26.05 3.94 -4.92
CA ILE A 96 -24.63 4.13 -5.28
C ILE A 96 -24.19 3.16 -6.39
N LYS A 97 -24.55 1.87 -6.30
CA LYS A 97 -24.25 0.90 -7.36
C LYS A 97 -24.91 1.28 -8.68
N ALA A 98 -26.16 1.72 -8.65
CA ALA A 98 -26.87 2.18 -9.84
C ALA A 98 -26.22 3.43 -10.45
N LEU A 99 -25.78 4.38 -9.62
CA LEU A 99 -25.04 5.58 -10.05
C LEU A 99 -23.73 5.21 -10.76
N LEU A 100 -22.93 4.31 -10.18
CA LEU A 100 -21.67 3.85 -10.79
C LEU A 100 -21.89 3.14 -12.12
N ASN A 101 -22.95 2.31 -12.21
CA ASN A 101 -23.32 1.66 -13.46
C ASN A 101 -23.74 2.68 -14.51
N LEU A 102 -24.53 3.69 -14.14
CA LEU A 102 -24.95 4.75 -15.06
C LEU A 102 -23.75 5.57 -15.55
N LEU A 103 -22.81 5.88 -14.67
CA LEU A 103 -21.57 6.57 -15.03
C LEU A 103 -20.72 5.75 -16.01
N TYR A 104 -20.61 4.45 -15.78
CA TYR A 104 -19.91 3.53 -16.68
C TYR A 104 -20.57 3.49 -18.07
N LEU A 105 -21.91 3.40 -18.12
CA LEU A 105 -22.65 3.47 -19.38
C LEU A 105 -22.45 4.82 -20.08
N ALA A 106 -22.53 5.93 -19.35
CA ALA A 106 -22.31 7.26 -19.91
C ALA A 106 -20.92 7.39 -20.52
N PHE A 107 -19.89 6.76 -19.94
CA PHE A 107 -18.54 6.76 -20.49
C PHE A 107 -18.40 5.90 -21.76
N ILE A 108 -19.15 4.80 -21.88
CA ILE A 108 -19.13 3.94 -23.07
C ILE A 108 -19.84 4.60 -24.26
N TYR A 109 -20.95 5.29 -24.00
CA TYR A 109 -21.79 5.86 -25.05
C TYR A 109 -21.39 7.29 -25.47
N HIS A 110 -20.31 7.83 -24.90
CA HIS A 110 -19.78 9.16 -25.20
C HIS A 110 -18.45 9.05 -25.96
#